data_AF-A0A6P6BYR8-F1
#
_entry.id   AF-A0A6P6BYR8-F1
#
_cell.length_a   1.000
_cell.length_b   1.000
_cell.length_c   1.000
_cell.angle_alpha   90.00
_cell.angle_beta   90.00
_cell.angle_gamma   90.00
#
_symmetry.space_group_name_H-M   'P 1'
#
loop_
_entity.id
_entity.type
_entity.pdbx_description
1 polymer ?
#
loop_
_entity_poly.entity_id
_entity_poly.type
_entity_poly.pdbx_seq_one_letter_code
_entity_poly.pdbx_strand_id
1 'polypeptide(L)'
;MAELYVKPGNKERGWNDPPQFSYGLQTQAGGPKRTPLTKRVAAPQDGAPRVPTSETSPGVTPMGPPPPSSKASRPPPVGSCTASSVEPTDVPVIECETLLEDVLRPLEQALEDCQGHTKKQVFDDISRRLGLLQEQWAGGKLSMPVKKRMALLVQELSNHRWDAADDIHRSLMVDHVTEVSQWMVGVKRLIAEKRSLSSEEEANGQKSTATAENQTVPGVQQAP
;
A
#
# COMPACT_ATOMS: atom_id res chain seq x y z
N MET A 1 -9.32 -27.25 46.13
CA MET A 1 -10.03 -27.91 45.01
C MET A 1 -9.86 -27.02 43.79
N ALA A 2 -8.88 -27.31 42.92
CA ALA A 2 -8.65 -26.58 41.69
C ALA A 2 -9.09 -27.49 40.54
N GLU A 3 -10.32 -27.32 40.07
CA GLU A 3 -10.82 -28.07 38.92
C GLU A 3 -10.45 -27.35 37.62
N LEU A 4 -9.67 -28.07 36.82
CA LEU A 4 -9.18 -27.73 35.49
C LEU A 4 -10.35 -27.44 34.54
N TYR A 5 -10.54 -26.17 34.19
CA TYR A 5 -11.38 -25.80 33.05
C TYR A 5 -10.57 -25.90 31.75
N VAL A 6 -10.21 -27.12 31.35
CA VAL A 6 -9.67 -27.39 30.01
C VAL A 6 -10.84 -27.82 29.13
N LYS A 7 -11.33 -26.88 28.32
CA LYS A 7 -12.31 -27.14 27.24
C LYS A 7 -11.83 -28.37 26.44
N PRO A 8 -12.67 -29.40 26.22
CA PRO A 8 -12.32 -30.50 25.32
C PRO A 8 -12.04 -29.92 23.93
N GLY A 9 -10.79 -29.99 23.48
CA GLY A 9 -10.39 -29.50 22.18
C GLY A 9 -11.16 -30.23 21.07
N ASN A 10 -11.65 -29.46 20.09
CA ASN A 10 -12.31 -29.98 18.90
C ASN A 10 -11.34 -30.93 18.16
N LYS A 11 -11.65 -32.23 18.09
CA LYS A 11 -10.84 -33.24 17.39
C LYS A 11 -11.09 -33.26 15.88
N GLU A 12 -12.08 -32.51 15.42
CA GLU A 12 -12.37 -32.33 14.00
C GLU A 12 -11.23 -31.49 13.41
N ARG A 13 -10.42 -32.15 12.57
CA ARG A 13 -9.33 -31.58 11.75
C ARG A 13 -9.71 -30.18 11.27
N GLY A 14 -9.24 -29.18 12.02
CA GLY A 14 -9.64 -27.80 11.79
C GLY A 14 -9.08 -27.31 10.47
N TRP A 15 -9.67 -26.27 9.90
CA TRP A 15 -9.16 -25.57 8.72
C TRP A 15 -7.73 -25.02 8.90
N ASN A 16 -7.19 -25.07 10.13
CA ASN A 16 -5.84 -24.65 10.50
C ASN A 16 -4.85 -25.81 10.74
N ASP A 17 -5.24 -27.06 10.44
CA ASP A 17 -4.30 -28.19 10.49
C ASP A 17 -3.43 -28.17 9.22
N PRO A 18 -2.09 -28.13 9.34
CA PRO A 18 -1.22 -28.12 8.16
C PRO A 18 -1.44 -29.42 7.35
N PRO A 19 -1.29 -29.36 6.01
CA PRO A 19 -1.41 -30.55 5.19
C PRO A 19 -0.42 -31.61 5.68
N GLN A 20 -0.95 -32.80 6.00
CA GLN A 20 -0.10 -33.93 6.35
C GLN A 20 0.63 -34.40 5.09
N PHE A 21 1.85 -33.93 4.92
CA PHE A 21 2.78 -34.55 3.98
C PHE A 21 3.13 -35.92 4.55
N SER A 22 2.70 -36.97 3.87
CA SER A 22 2.99 -38.36 4.24
C SER A 22 4.51 -38.60 4.19
N TYR A 23 5.19 -38.44 5.32
CA TYR A 23 6.64 -38.68 5.49
C TYR A 23 7.06 -40.16 5.31
N GLY A 24 6.13 -41.07 4.98
CA GLY A 24 6.37 -42.50 4.84
C GLY A 24 6.63 -43.00 3.41
N LEU A 25 6.45 -42.18 2.37
CA LEU A 25 6.57 -42.65 0.97
C LEU A 25 7.96 -42.41 0.35
N GLN A 26 8.92 -41.85 1.09
CA GLN A 26 10.28 -41.66 0.58
C GLN A 26 11.21 -42.86 0.85
N THR A 27 10.83 -43.79 1.76
CA THR A 27 11.63 -44.98 2.06
C THR A 27 11.23 -46.24 1.29
N GLN A 28 10.23 -46.16 0.40
CA GLN A 28 9.94 -47.23 -0.54
C GLN A 28 9.57 -46.67 -1.92
N ALA A 29 10.14 -47.32 -2.94
CA ALA A 29 9.90 -47.14 -4.36
C ALA A 29 10.67 -45.98 -5.02
N GLY A 30 11.72 -46.36 -5.76
CA GLY A 30 12.25 -45.55 -6.84
C GLY A 30 11.14 -45.24 -7.85
N GLY A 31 10.67 -44.00 -7.84
CA GLY A 31 9.82 -43.45 -8.89
C GLY A 31 10.62 -43.13 -10.15
N PRO A 32 9.98 -43.11 -11.34
CA PRO A 32 10.66 -42.87 -12.61
C PRO A 32 11.33 -41.49 -12.61
N LYS A 33 12.63 -41.49 -12.90
CA LYS A 33 13.47 -40.28 -12.96
C LYS A 33 12.90 -39.31 -14.00
N ARG A 34 12.52 -38.11 -13.55
CA ARG A 34 12.19 -36.98 -14.43
C ARG A 34 13.39 -36.68 -15.31
N THR A 35 13.18 -36.63 -16.62
CA THR A 35 14.17 -36.23 -17.61
C THR A 35 14.61 -34.78 -17.36
N PRO A 36 15.93 -34.49 -17.31
CA PRO A 36 16.41 -33.12 -17.18
C PRO A 36 16.03 -32.32 -18.43
N LEU A 37 15.28 -31.24 -18.24
CA LEU A 37 14.74 -30.35 -19.28
C LEU A 37 15.83 -29.39 -19.82
N THR A 38 17.02 -29.91 -20.09
CA THR A 38 18.14 -29.19 -20.69
C THR A 38 18.62 -29.95 -21.92
N LYS A 39 17.75 -30.06 -22.93
CA LYS A 39 18.18 -30.32 -24.29
C LYS A 39 17.66 -29.21 -25.19
N ARG A 40 18.57 -28.31 -25.58
CA ARG A 40 18.37 -27.43 -26.74
C ARG A 40 18.28 -28.35 -27.97
N VAL A 41 17.15 -28.30 -28.65
CA VAL A 41 16.94 -29.00 -29.93
C VAL A 41 17.69 -28.21 -31.00
N ALA A 42 18.67 -28.83 -31.66
CA ALA A 42 19.27 -28.29 -32.87
C ALA A 42 18.35 -28.59 -34.07
N ALA A 43 18.11 -27.58 -34.91
CA ALA A 43 17.34 -27.75 -36.15
C ALA A 43 18.11 -28.66 -37.13
N PRO A 44 17.46 -29.66 -37.76
CA PRO A 44 18.06 -30.36 -38.89
C PRO A 44 18.15 -29.40 -40.09
N GLN A 45 19.39 -29.11 -40.50
CA GLN A 45 19.71 -28.65 -41.84
C GLN A 45 19.69 -29.87 -42.77
N ASP A 46 19.01 -29.75 -43.92
CA ASP A 46 19.55 -30.01 -45.26
C ASP A 46 18.47 -30.56 -46.23
N GLY A 47 18.44 -29.99 -47.44
CA GLY A 47 17.86 -30.64 -48.64
C GLY A 47 16.69 -29.93 -49.32
N ALA A 48 16.97 -28.98 -50.22
CA ALA A 48 16.03 -28.45 -51.24
C ALA A 48 15.77 -29.48 -52.38
N PRO A 49 15.04 -29.19 -53.48
CA PRO A 49 14.05 -28.14 -53.76
C PRO A 49 12.72 -28.73 -54.32
N ARG A 50 11.62 -27.97 -54.35
CA ARG A 50 10.59 -28.06 -55.41
C ARG A 50 9.56 -26.91 -55.34
N VAL A 51 9.41 -26.22 -56.46
CA VAL A 51 8.30 -25.33 -56.86
C VAL A 51 7.45 -26.07 -57.91
N PRO A 52 6.30 -25.55 -58.40
CA PRO A 52 5.21 -24.81 -57.76
C PRO A 52 3.83 -25.45 -58.11
N THR A 53 2.73 -24.74 -57.79
CA THR A 53 1.38 -24.76 -58.42
C THR A 53 0.21 -25.44 -57.68
N SER A 54 -0.76 -24.57 -57.39
CA SER A 54 -2.20 -24.69 -57.67
C SER A 54 -3.11 -25.56 -56.80
N GLU A 55 -3.99 -24.81 -56.12
CA GLU A 55 -5.45 -24.96 -56.06
C GLU A 55 -6.06 -26.17 -55.34
N THR A 56 -6.82 -25.88 -54.28
CA THR A 56 -8.22 -26.34 -54.06
C THR A 56 -8.62 -26.15 -52.60
N SER A 57 -9.54 -25.21 -52.35
CA SER A 57 -10.45 -25.23 -51.20
C SER A 57 -11.30 -26.51 -51.22
N PRO A 58 -11.80 -27.07 -50.11
CA PRO A 58 -12.73 -26.35 -49.24
C PRO A 58 -12.63 -26.72 -47.74
N GLY A 59 -12.89 -25.75 -46.87
CA GLY A 59 -12.85 -25.95 -45.42
C GLY A 59 -13.86 -25.08 -44.70
N VAL A 60 -15.12 -25.48 -44.78
CA VAL A 60 -16.25 -24.99 -43.99
C VAL A 60 -15.97 -25.05 -42.48
N THR A 61 -16.25 -23.98 -41.73
CA THR A 61 -16.71 -24.02 -40.33
C THR A 61 -17.34 -22.68 -39.91
N PRO A 62 -18.27 -22.69 -38.94
CA PRO A 62 -19.44 -21.81 -38.93
C PRO A 62 -19.27 -20.51 -38.14
N MET A 63 -19.96 -19.48 -38.62
CA MET A 63 -20.14 -18.18 -37.93
C MET A 63 -20.75 -18.39 -36.54
N GLY A 64 -20.05 -17.91 -35.51
CA GLY A 64 -20.63 -17.71 -34.18
C GLY A 64 -21.61 -16.53 -34.17
N PRO A 65 -22.68 -16.58 -33.35
CA PRO A 65 -23.71 -15.55 -33.34
C PRO A 65 -23.20 -14.23 -32.71
N PRO A 66 -23.66 -13.05 -33.20
CA PRO A 66 -23.32 -11.78 -32.59
C PRO A 66 -24.08 -11.56 -31.26
N PRO A 67 -23.55 -10.76 -30.33
CA PRO A 67 -24.21 -10.47 -29.05
C PRO A 67 -25.49 -9.64 -29.23
N PRO A 68 -26.50 -9.80 -28.35
CA PRO A 68 -27.79 -9.14 -28.48
C PRO A 68 -27.74 -7.65 -28.14
N SER A 69 -28.33 -6.86 -29.04
CA SER A 69 -28.65 -5.45 -28.91
C SER A 69 -29.58 -5.21 -27.71
N SER A 70 -29.09 -4.52 -26.70
CA SER A 70 -29.92 -4.03 -25.59
C SER A 70 -30.46 -2.64 -25.93
N LYS A 71 -31.74 -2.62 -26.29
CA LYS A 71 -32.56 -1.42 -26.37
C LYS A 71 -32.65 -0.81 -24.97
N ALA A 72 -32.17 0.42 -24.80
CA ALA A 72 -32.53 1.27 -23.68
C ALA A 72 -33.22 2.53 -24.20
N SER A 73 -34.37 2.81 -23.59
CA SER A 73 -35.42 3.68 -24.05
C SER A 73 -35.04 5.16 -24.08
N ARG A 74 -35.41 5.82 -25.18
CA ARG A 74 -35.55 7.27 -25.31
C ARG A 74 -36.80 7.75 -24.55
N PRO A 75 -36.76 8.87 -23.81
CA PRO A 75 -37.94 9.69 -23.58
C PRO A 75 -38.01 10.88 -24.58
N PRO A 76 -39.23 11.30 -25.02
CA PRO A 76 -39.45 12.52 -25.81
C PRO A 76 -39.70 13.77 -24.92
N PRO A 77 -39.81 14.99 -25.51
CA PRO A 77 -39.38 16.26 -24.91
C PRO A 77 -40.51 17.19 -24.41
N VAL A 78 -40.06 18.34 -23.86
CA VAL A 78 -40.70 19.67 -23.66
C VAL A 78 -41.28 20.01 -22.28
N GLY A 79 -40.79 21.15 -21.76
CA GLY A 79 -41.35 21.88 -20.63
C GLY A 79 -40.54 23.17 -20.41
N SER A 80 -41.02 24.29 -20.96
CA SER A 80 -40.46 25.63 -20.83
C SER A 80 -40.10 26.00 -19.39
N CYS A 81 -38.93 26.62 -19.21
CA CYS A 81 -38.63 27.40 -18.01
C CYS A 81 -38.03 28.74 -18.44
N THR A 82 -38.71 29.78 -18.03
CA THR A 82 -38.43 31.21 -18.19
C THR A 82 -37.02 31.61 -17.76
N ALA A 83 -36.51 32.61 -18.47
CA ALA A 83 -35.32 33.37 -18.13
C ALA A 83 -35.31 33.79 -16.66
N SER A 84 -34.22 33.47 -15.96
CA SER A 84 -33.66 34.35 -14.95
C SER A 84 -32.16 34.14 -14.94
N SER A 85 -31.48 35.05 -15.63
CA SER A 85 -30.06 35.30 -15.49
C SER A 85 -29.80 35.66 -14.03
N VAL A 86 -29.23 34.72 -13.28
CA VAL A 86 -28.36 35.01 -12.14
C VAL A 86 -27.18 34.06 -12.30
N GLU A 87 -26.06 34.67 -12.65
CA GLU A 87 -24.73 34.07 -12.62
C GLU A 87 -24.52 33.33 -11.29
N PRO A 88 -24.40 32.00 -11.28
CA PRO A 88 -23.57 31.38 -10.26
C PRO A 88 -22.14 31.65 -10.70
N THR A 89 -21.41 32.40 -9.88
CA THR A 89 -19.95 32.45 -9.94
C THR A 89 -19.45 31.01 -10.05
N ASP A 90 -19.06 30.65 -11.27
CA ASP A 90 -18.34 29.43 -11.60
C ASP A 90 -16.97 29.58 -10.95
N VAL A 91 -16.92 29.32 -9.65
CA VAL A 91 -15.68 28.79 -9.09
C VAL A 91 -15.55 27.43 -9.77
N PRO A 92 -14.53 27.21 -10.63
CA PRO A 92 -14.31 25.86 -11.10
C PRO A 92 -14.19 25.00 -9.85
N VAL A 93 -15.05 24.00 -9.73
CA VAL A 93 -14.78 22.83 -8.91
C VAL A 93 -13.52 22.25 -9.55
N ILE A 94 -12.37 22.79 -9.15
CA ILE A 94 -11.08 22.20 -9.34
C ILE A 94 -11.25 20.86 -8.64
N GLU A 95 -11.50 19.80 -9.39
CA GLU A 95 -11.17 18.47 -8.95
C GLU A 95 -9.70 18.58 -8.55
N CYS A 96 -9.44 18.75 -7.25
CA CYS A 96 -8.11 18.95 -6.71
C CYS A 96 -7.30 17.72 -7.11
N GLU A 97 -6.58 17.84 -8.22
CA GLU A 97 -5.47 16.98 -8.54
C GLU A 97 -4.49 17.18 -7.38
N THR A 98 -4.57 16.30 -6.38
CA THR A 98 -3.62 16.25 -5.28
C THR A 98 -2.23 16.23 -5.91
N LEU A 99 -1.48 17.31 -5.75
CA LEU A 99 -0.17 17.45 -6.35
C LEU A 99 0.78 16.52 -5.60
N LEU A 100 1.75 15.98 -6.34
CA LEU A 100 2.79 15.12 -5.77
C LEU A 100 3.50 15.81 -4.60
N GLU A 101 3.80 17.09 -4.77
CA GLU A 101 4.50 17.92 -3.79
C GLU A 101 3.72 18.08 -2.48
N ASP A 102 2.38 18.18 -2.55
CA ASP A 102 1.53 18.34 -1.36
C ASP A 102 1.58 17.11 -0.44
N VAL A 103 1.92 15.94 -0.99
CA VAL A 103 2.00 14.68 -0.26
C VAL A 103 3.45 14.34 0.11
N LEU A 104 4.40 14.52 -0.81
CA LEU A 104 5.79 14.14 -0.55
C LEU A 104 6.48 15.10 0.43
N ARG A 105 6.29 16.41 0.28
CA ARG A 105 7.02 17.38 1.10
C ARG A 105 6.79 17.19 2.60
N PRO A 106 5.54 16.98 3.08
CA PRO A 106 5.36 16.77 4.52
C PRO A 106 5.81 15.38 4.98
N LEU A 107 5.85 14.36 4.10
CA LEU A 107 6.43 13.05 4.43
C LEU A 107 7.95 13.13 4.60
N GLU A 108 8.62 13.86 3.72
CA GLU A 108 10.06 14.11 3.79
C GLU A 108 10.41 14.94 5.03
N GLN A 109 9.67 16.02 5.27
CA GLN A 109 9.84 16.82 6.49
C GLN A 109 9.66 15.95 7.74
N ALA A 110 8.62 15.12 7.77
CA ALA A 110 8.40 14.21 8.87
C ALA A 110 9.56 13.22 9.06
N LEU A 111 10.18 12.76 7.98
CA LEU A 111 11.34 11.88 8.02
C LEU A 111 12.58 12.61 8.55
N GLU A 112 12.81 13.86 8.14
CA GLU A 112 13.91 14.69 8.63
C GLU A 112 13.82 14.94 10.13
N ASP A 113 12.62 15.21 10.65
CA ASP A 113 12.39 15.38 12.10
C ASP A 113 12.76 14.11 12.89
N CYS A 114 12.69 12.93 12.25
CA CYS A 114 13.05 11.66 12.85
C CYS A 114 14.56 11.35 12.80
N GLN A 115 15.35 12.10 12.02
CA GLN A 115 16.75 11.78 11.70
C GLN A 115 17.66 11.67 12.94
N GLY A 116 17.46 12.53 13.95
CA GLY A 116 18.30 12.55 15.16
C GLY A 116 18.02 11.44 16.18
N HIS A 117 16.85 10.80 16.09
CA HIS A 117 16.33 9.88 17.10
C HIS A 117 16.18 8.45 16.57
N THR A 118 16.09 8.31 15.24
CA THR A 118 15.90 7.03 14.57
C THR A 118 17.24 6.43 14.14
N LYS A 119 17.34 5.09 14.15
CA LYS A 119 18.53 4.40 13.62
C LYS A 119 18.70 4.73 12.13
N LYS A 120 19.94 5.02 11.72
CA LYS A 120 20.28 5.32 10.31
C LYS A 120 19.69 4.32 9.30
N GLN A 121 19.74 3.02 9.62
CA GLN A 121 19.16 1.98 8.76
C GLN A 121 17.65 2.13 8.55
N VAL A 122 16.91 2.55 9.58
CA VAL A 122 15.46 2.76 9.49
C VAL A 122 15.16 4.01 8.69
N PHE A 123 15.92 5.10 8.90
CA PHE A 123 15.84 6.31 8.09
C PHE A 123 16.08 6.01 6.60
N ASP A 124 17.16 5.28 6.27
CA ASP A 124 17.49 4.89 4.90
C ASP A 124 16.42 3.97 4.26
N ASP A 125 15.80 3.09 5.06
CA ASP A 125 14.68 2.26 4.59
C ASP A 125 13.44 3.09 4.26
N ILE A 126 13.07 4.04 5.13
CA ILE A 126 11.92 4.92 4.90
C ILE A 126 12.18 5.82 3.69
N SER A 127 13.35 6.46 3.62
CA SER A 127 13.75 7.32 2.49
C SER A 127 13.64 6.56 1.16
N ARG A 128 14.19 5.35 1.09
CA ARG A 128 14.09 4.50 -0.11
C ARG A 128 12.64 4.21 -0.49
N ARG A 129 11.76 3.97 0.48
CA ARG A 129 10.34 3.70 0.22
C ARG A 129 9.56 4.94 -0.20
N LEU A 130 9.90 6.12 0.31
CA LEU A 130 9.35 7.39 -0.19
C LEU A 130 9.77 7.62 -1.65
N GLY A 131 11.01 7.27 -2.03
CA GLY A 131 11.43 7.28 -3.43
C GLY A 131 10.59 6.35 -4.32
N LEU A 132 10.21 5.16 -3.83
CA LEU A 132 9.30 4.26 -4.56
C LEU A 132 7.89 4.87 -4.69
N LEU A 133 7.37 5.50 -3.64
CA LEU A 133 6.09 6.22 -3.70
C LEU A 133 6.13 7.31 -4.79
N GLN A 134 7.19 8.11 -4.83
CA GLN A 134 7.39 9.14 -5.85
C GLN A 134 7.41 8.55 -7.26
N GLU A 135 8.18 7.48 -7.49
CA GLU A 135 8.27 6.81 -8.80
C GLU A 135 6.91 6.28 -9.26
N GLN A 136 6.15 5.62 -8.37
CA GLN A 136 4.84 5.08 -8.70
C GLN A 136 3.82 6.20 -8.96
N TRP A 137 3.90 7.30 -8.22
CA TRP A 137 3.02 8.45 -8.41
C TRP A 137 3.28 9.17 -9.73
N ALA A 138 4.55 9.50 -10.01
CA ALA A 138 4.97 10.16 -11.24
C ALA A 138 4.76 9.26 -12.47
N GLY A 139 4.94 7.94 -12.29
CA GLY A 139 4.63 6.94 -13.31
C GLY A 139 3.14 6.67 -13.53
N GLY A 140 2.24 7.39 -12.83
CA GLY A 140 0.79 7.25 -12.99
C GLY A 140 0.23 5.90 -12.54
N LYS A 141 0.97 5.14 -11.72
CA LYS A 141 0.59 3.80 -11.25
C LYS A 141 -0.35 3.82 -10.06
N LEU A 142 -0.54 5.00 -9.45
CA LEU A 142 -1.44 5.20 -8.32
C LEU A 142 -2.77 5.78 -8.79
N SER A 143 -3.85 5.11 -8.40
CA SER A 143 -5.21 5.52 -8.67
C SER A 143 -5.60 6.78 -7.89
N MET A 144 -6.60 7.51 -8.40
CA MET A 144 -7.09 8.73 -7.76
C MET A 144 -7.55 8.53 -6.29
N PRO A 145 -8.24 7.43 -5.92
CA PRO A 145 -8.59 7.17 -4.52
C PRO A 145 -7.37 7.05 -3.61
N VAL A 146 -6.29 6.40 -4.08
CA VAL A 146 -5.04 6.30 -3.32
C VAL A 146 -4.43 7.67 -3.10
N LYS A 147 -4.35 8.50 -4.15
CA LYS A 147 -3.80 9.86 -4.06
C LYS A 147 -4.58 10.75 -3.09
N LYS A 148 -5.91 10.74 -3.18
CA LYS A 148 -6.81 11.49 -2.27
C LYS A 148 -6.65 11.04 -0.82
N ARG A 149 -6.65 9.73 -0.55
CA ARG A 149 -6.45 9.20 0.81
C ARG A 149 -5.05 9.48 1.34
N MET A 150 -4.03 9.47 0.48
CA MET A 150 -2.66 9.78 0.88
C MET A 150 -2.52 11.25 1.31
N ALA A 151 -3.19 12.18 0.62
CA ALA A 151 -3.26 13.57 1.06
C ALA A 151 -3.92 13.72 2.44
N LEU A 152 -5.00 12.98 2.71
CA LEU A 152 -5.63 12.95 4.04
C LEU A 152 -4.68 12.38 5.10
N LEU A 153 -3.97 11.28 4.81
CA LEU A 153 -3.02 10.69 5.74
C LEU A 153 -1.93 11.70 6.12
N VAL A 154 -1.39 12.40 5.13
CA VAL A 154 -0.37 13.43 5.35
C VAL A 154 -0.91 14.61 6.15
N GLN A 155 -2.16 15.02 5.92
CA GLN A 155 -2.82 16.03 6.73
C GLN A 155 -2.96 15.60 8.20
N GLU A 156 -3.35 14.35 8.46
CA GLU A 156 -3.44 13.80 9.81
C GLU A 156 -2.06 13.67 10.48
N LEU A 157 -1.03 13.34 9.71
CA LEU A 157 0.36 13.29 10.18
C LEU A 157 0.84 14.68 10.65
N SER A 158 0.57 15.73 9.88
CA SER A 158 0.91 17.11 10.22
C SER A 158 0.11 17.63 11.42
N ASN A 159 -1.13 17.14 11.62
CA ASN A 159 -1.97 17.48 12.77
C ASN A 159 -1.65 16.65 14.03
N HIS A 160 -0.57 15.85 14.02
CA HIS A 160 -0.18 14.94 15.11
C HIS A 160 -1.27 13.92 15.50
N ARG A 161 -2.19 13.60 14.58
CA ARG A 161 -3.27 12.63 14.77
C ARG A 161 -2.85 11.25 14.27
N TRP A 162 -1.94 10.62 15.00
CA TRP A 162 -1.30 9.36 14.59
C TRP A 162 -2.27 8.20 14.39
N ASP A 163 -3.30 8.07 15.24
CA ASP A 163 -4.28 6.99 15.13
C ASP A 163 -5.16 7.16 13.88
N ALA A 164 -5.53 8.40 13.52
CA ALA A 164 -6.27 8.69 12.29
C ALA A 164 -5.42 8.41 11.04
N ALA A 165 -4.12 8.74 11.08
CA ALA A 165 -3.19 8.38 10.01
C ALA A 165 -3.07 6.85 9.85
N ASP A 166 -3.02 6.10 10.96
CA ASP A 166 -2.97 4.62 10.92
C ASP A 166 -4.30 4.01 10.42
N ASP A 167 -5.45 4.61 10.74
CA ASP A 167 -6.76 4.22 10.17
C ASP A 167 -6.79 4.34 8.65
N ILE A 168 -6.27 5.44 8.11
CA ILE A 168 -6.19 5.66 6.66
C ILE A 168 -5.21 4.66 6.02
N HIS A 169 -4.07 4.42 6.67
CA HIS A 169 -3.12 3.37 6.26
C HIS A 169 -3.80 1.99 6.19
N ARG A 170 -4.55 1.60 7.22
CA ARG A 170 -5.31 0.34 7.25
C ARG A 170 -6.34 0.27 6.13
N SER A 171 -7.10 1.34 5.91
CA SER A 171 -8.07 1.42 4.81
C SER A 171 -7.40 1.27 3.44
N LEU A 172 -6.25 1.90 3.21
CA LEU A 172 -5.47 1.74 1.96
C LEU A 172 -4.97 0.31 1.78
N MET A 173 -4.55 -0.35 2.87
CA MET A 173 -4.10 -1.75 2.83
C MET A 173 -5.24 -2.74 2.57
N VAL A 174 -6.50 -2.36 2.81
CA VAL A 174 -7.67 -3.21 2.50
C VAL A 174 -8.08 -3.04 1.04
N ASP A 175 -8.23 -1.81 0.59
CA ASP A 175 -8.85 -1.52 -0.72
C ASP A 175 -7.83 -1.51 -1.88
N HIS A 176 -6.58 -1.10 -1.61
CA HIS A 176 -5.57 -0.78 -2.63
C HIS A 176 -4.21 -1.44 -2.37
N VAL A 177 -4.20 -2.62 -1.72
CA VAL A 177 -2.97 -3.30 -1.31
C VAL A 177 -1.95 -3.46 -2.43
N THR A 178 -2.40 -3.74 -3.65
CA THR A 178 -1.53 -3.97 -4.82
C THR A 178 -0.77 -2.72 -5.26
N GLU A 179 -1.32 -1.53 -4.97
CA GLU A 179 -0.71 -0.24 -5.34
C GLU A 179 0.23 0.27 -4.23
N VAL A 180 -0.12 0.00 -2.96
CA VAL A 180 0.53 0.63 -1.80
C VAL A 180 1.55 -0.26 -1.10
N SER A 181 1.46 -1.59 -1.20
CA SER A 181 2.19 -2.52 -0.33
C SER A 181 3.72 -2.37 -0.34
N GLN A 182 4.30 -1.96 -1.47
CA GLN A 182 5.75 -1.89 -1.64
C GLN A 182 6.37 -0.77 -0.78
N TRP A 183 5.69 0.37 -0.68
CA TRP A 183 6.21 1.58 -0.02
C TRP A 183 5.48 1.89 1.29
N MET A 184 4.22 1.47 1.45
CA MET A 184 3.37 1.81 2.59
C MET A 184 3.92 1.34 3.94
N VAL A 185 4.69 0.24 3.97
CA VAL A 185 5.37 -0.19 5.21
C VAL A 185 6.37 0.85 5.73
N GLY A 186 6.95 1.67 4.84
CA GLY A 186 7.80 2.80 5.22
C GLY A 186 6.99 3.92 5.85
N VAL A 187 5.85 4.26 5.28
CA VAL A 187 4.90 5.25 5.83
C VAL A 187 4.38 4.81 7.19
N LYS A 188 4.00 3.53 7.34
CA LYS A 188 3.60 2.98 8.64
C LYS A 188 4.71 3.12 9.69
N ARG A 189 5.97 2.86 9.30
CA ARG A 189 7.10 3.04 10.21
C ARG A 189 7.29 4.51 10.57
N LEU A 190 7.18 5.41 9.60
CA LEU A 190 7.26 6.85 9.81
C LEU A 190 6.22 7.36 10.82
N ILE A 191 4.96 6.91 10.71
CA ILE A 191 3.90 7.22 11.69
C ILE A 191 4.31 6.77 13.10
N ALA A 192 4.85 5.56 13.23
CA ALA A 192 5.29 5.02 14.51
C ALA A 192 6.50 5.78 15.10
N GLU A 193 7.47 6.17 14.26
CA GLU A 193 8.61 7.00 14.70
C GLU A 193 8.10 8.36 15.18
N LYS A 194 7.30 9.07 14.37
CA LYS A 194 6.72 10.36 14.73
C LYS A 194 5.94 10.34 16.05
N ARG A 195 5.16 9.29 16.27
CA ARG A 195 4.46 9.07 17.55
C ARG A 195 5.43 8.90 18.73
N SER A 196 6.54 8.18 18.51
CA SER A 196 7.54 7.94 19.55
C SER A 196 8.29 9.22 19.91
N LEU A 197 8.63 10.04 18.91
CA LEU A 197 9.28 11.34 19.11
C LEU A 197 8.40 12.30 19.91
N SER A 198 7.12 12.40 19.53
CA SER A 198 6.18 13.23 20.27
C SER A 198 6.04 12.79 21.74
N SER A 199 6.16 11.48 22.02
CA SER A 199 6.14 10.97 23.39
C SER A 199 7.44 11.23 24.16
N GLU A 200 8.59 11.23 23.49
CA GLU A 200 9.89 11.55 24.10
C GLU A 200 10.03 13.06 24.40
N GLU A 201 9.51 13.91 23.52
CA GLU A 201 9.55 15.37 23.68
C GLU A 201 8.75 15.82 24.91
N GLU A 202 7.56 15.25 25.13
CA GLU A 202 6.74 15.44 26.33
C GLU A 202 7.43 14.93 27.61
N ALA A 203 8.12 13.78 27.54
CA ALA A 203 8.83 13.21 28.68
C ALA A 203 10.09 14.01 29.08
N ASN A 204 10.80 14.59 28.11
CA ASN A 204 11.99 15.39 28.36
C ASN A 204 11.66 16.81 28.85
N GLY A 205 10.52 17.38 28.42
CA GLY A 205 10.02 18.67 28.89
C GLY A 205 9.74 18.72 30.40
N GLN A 206 9.35 17.58 31.01
CA GLN A 206 9.10 17.48 32.46
C GLN A 206 10.37 17.33 33.31
N LYS A 207 11.54 17.01 32.73
CA LYS A 207 12.79 16.83 33.51
C LYS A 207 13.53 18.14 33.78
N SER A 208 13.32 19.18 32.96
CA SER A 208 13.97 20.49 33.13
C SER A 208 13.28 21.41 34.14
N THR A 209 12.04 21.13 34.56
CA THR A 209 11.33 21.96 35.56
C THR A 209 11.53 21.48 37.01
N ALA A 210 12.05 20.27 37.23
CA ALA A 210 12.28 19.73 38.58
C ALA A 210 13.68 20.03 39.16
N THR A 211 14.59 20.64 38.39
CA THR A 211 15.99 20.89 38.82
C THR A 211 16.26 22.37 39.17
N ALA A 212 15.22 23.17 39.36
CA ALA A 212 15.35 24.61 39.66
C ALA A 212 14.97 25.01 41.11
N GLU A 213 14.51 24.09 41.98
CA GLU A 213 14.05 24.48 43.33
C GLU A 213 15.00 24.15 44.50
N ASN A 214 16.11 23.42 44.27
CA ASN A 214 17.04 23.07 45.36
C ASN A 214 18.46 23.57 45.09
N GLN A 215 18.70 24.88 45.18
CA GLN A 215 19.97 25.42 45.69
C GLN A 215 19.96 26.94 45.94
N THR A 216 20.48 27.28 47.13
CA THR A 216 21.22 28.52 47.47
C THR A 216 20.45 29.65 48.14
N VAL A 217 20.49 29.64 49.48
CA VAL A 217 20.96 30.81 50.27
C VAL A 217 21.80 30.35 51.49
N PRO A 218 23.14 30.43 51.45
CA PRO A 218 23.96 30.46 52.65
C PRO A 218 24.40 31.90 52.98
N GLY A 219 24.19 32.27 54.24
CA GLY A 219 25.00 33.21 55.04
C GLY A 219 25.41 34.56 54.45
N VAL A 220 24.94 35.65 55.07
CA VAL A 220 25.70 36.90 55.14
C VAL A 220 25.92 37.27 56.61
N GLN A 221 27.20 37.29 57.01
CA GLN A 221 27.68 37.91 58.24
C GLN A 221 27.80 39.41 58.02
N GLN A 222 27.51 40.23 59.03
CA GLN A 222 28.12 41.56 59.11
C GLN A 222 28.26 42.07 60.55
N ALA A 223 29.51 42.26 60.97
CA ALA A 223 29.97 43.08 62.10
C ALA A 223 30.23 44.53 61.60
N PRO A 224 30.51 45.56 62.42
CA PRO A 224 31.46 45.57 63.56
C PRO A 224 30.86 45.99 64.91
#